data_AF-A0A7W3Y3S8-F1
#
_entry.id   AF-A0A7W3Y3S8-F1
#
_cell.length_a   1.000
_cell.length_b   1.000
_cell.length_c   1.000
_cell.angle_alpha   90.00
_cell.angle_beta   90.00
_cell.angle_gamma   90.00
#
_symmetry.space_group_name_H-M   'P 1'
#
loop_
_entity.id
_entity.type
_entity.pdbx_description
1 polymer ?
#
loop_
_entity_poly.entity_id
_entity_poly.type
_entity_poly.pdbx_seq_one_letter_code
_entity_poly.pdbx_strand_id
1 'polypeptide(L)'
;MNGDEQLLRLRPGLLALTTATPIPARFHSPALYAAVMTLNADEYELLRLIAQSPEPVAASDFFQTIHPANFERSAAEEDPRRVAWQKKQLGLYKAVIDLHDGNLIRIVHPANGERPDLVEATEAGHAALT
;
A
#
# COMPACT_ATOMS: atom_id res chain seq x y z
N MET A 1 9.12 16.86 78.95
CA MET A 1 10.26 17.77 79.18
C MET A 1 10.75 18.24 77.82
N ASN A 2 10.60 19.55 77.58
CA ASN A 2 11.32 20.49 76.70
C ASN A 2 11.92 19.98 75.37
N GLY A 3 11.77 20.64 74.23
CA GLY A 3 11.19 21.95 73.86
C GLY A 3 10.98 21.96 72.33
N ASP A 4 9.99 22.66 71.77
CA ASP A 4 9.93 24.12 71.56
C ASP A 4 11.20 24.62 70.85
N GLU A 5 11.25 25.29 69.70
CA GLU A 5 10.33 25.92 68.73
C GLU A 5 11.18 26.03 67.44
N GLN A 6 10.66 26.02 66.21
CA GLN A 6 10.18 27.20 65.44
C GLN A 6 9.60 26.62 64.12
N LEU A 7 8.30 26.64 63.80
CA LEU A 7 7.48 27.76 63.30
C LEU A 7 8.17 28.50 62.14
N LEU A 8 7.74 28.39 60.87
CA LEU A 8 6.59 29.05 60.22
C LEU A 8 6.81 28.83 58.69
N ARG A 9 5.88 28.50 57.78
CA ARG A 9 4.50 28.98 57.57
C ARG A 9 3.70 28.06 56.59
N LEU A 10 2.43 27.84 56.96
CA LEU A 10 1.18 27.97 56.19
C LEU A 10 0.82 26.99 55.03
N ARG A 11 -0.42 26.46 55.16
CA ARG A 11 -1.22 25.50 54.35
C ARG A 11 -1.99 26.23 53.19
N PRO A 12 -3.10 25.73 52.60
CA PRO A 12 -3.69 24.39 52.33
C PRO A 12 -4.24 24.22 50.88
N GLY A 13 -4.78 23.04 50.53
CA GLY A 13 -5.69 22.81 49.38
C GLY A 13 -4.97 22.52 48.06
N LEU A 14 -5.42 21.67 47.14
CA LEU A 14 -6.78 21.30 46.77
C LEU A 14 -6.69 19.96 46.00
N LEU A 15 -7.61 19.03 46.28
CA LEU A 15 -7.88 17.88 45.41
C LEU A 15 -8.22 18.39 44.00
N ALA A 16 -7.46 17.99 42.99
CA ALA A 16 -7.85 18.15 41.60
C ALA A 16 -7.72 16.78 40.91
N LEU A 17 -8.88 16.20 40.58
CA LEU A 17 -8.99 15.14 39.59
C LEU A 17 -8.29 15.60 38.31
N THR A 18 -7.19 14.95 37.93
CA THR A 18 -6.69 15.03 36.56
C THR A 18 -7.24 13.84 35.79
N THR A 19 -8.28 14.14 35.02
CA THR A 19 -8.80 13.31 33.94
C THR A 19 -7.67 12.93 33.01
N ALA A 20 -7.52 11.64 32.74
CA ALA A 20 -6.69 11.12 31.66
C ALA A 20 -6.97 11.92 30.38
N THR A 21 -5.95 12.59 29.86
CA THR A 21 -6.01 13.29 28.59
C THR A 21 -6.32 12.26 27.50
N PRO A 22 -7.44 12.37 26.76
CA PRO A 22 -7.63 11.50 25.60
C PRO A 22 -6.55 11.87 24.57
N ILE A 23 -5.80 10.86 24.15
CA ILE A 23 -4.91 10.93 23.00
C ILE A 23 -5.75 11.47 21.83
N PRO A 24 -5.42 12.62 21.23
CA PRO A 24 -6.17 13.08 20.08
C PRO A 24 -5.99 12.02 18.98
N ALA A 25 -7.11 11.42 18.56
CA ALA A 25 -7.19 10.63 17.34
C ALA A 25 -6.70 11.54 16.21
N ARG A 26 -5.41 11.40 15.87
CA ARG A 26 -4.82 12.12 14.76
C ARG A 26 -5.50 11.62 13.50
N PHE A 27 -6.39 12.45 12.99
CA PHE A 27 -6.82 12.59 11.61
C PHE A 27 -6.28 11.51 10.66
N HIS A 28 -7.04 10.42 10.52
CA HIS A 28 -7.08 9.72 9.24
C HIS A 28 -7.78 10.65 8.25
N SER A 29 -7.03 11.60 7.69
CA SER A 29 -7.47 12.36 6.54
C SER A 29 -7.19 11.50 5.30
N PRO A 30 -8.18 10.89 4.65
CA PRO A 30 -7.97 10.20 3.37
C PRO A 30 -7.39 11.14 2.30
N ALA A 31 -7.58 12.46 2.46
CA ALA A 31 -7.07 13.49 1.57
C ALA A 31 -5.54 13.64 1.54
N LEU A 32 -4.80 13.16 2.55
CA LEU A 32 -3.32 13.21 2.55
C LEU A 32 -2.68 12.01 1.84
N TYR A 33 -3.45 10.94 1.57
CA TYR A 33 -3.02 9.80 0.76
C TYR A 33 -3.31 9.96 -0.74
N ALA A 34 -4.12 10.97 -1.11
CA ALA A 34 -4.12 11.53 -2.45
C ALA A 34 -2.86 12.38 -2.71
N ALA A 35 -1.74 12.04 -2.06
CA ALA A 35 -0.44 12.31 -2.64
C ALA A 35 -0.51 11.77 -4.06
N VAL A 36 -0.24 12.62 -5.04
CA VAL A 36 -0.12 12.23 -6.44
C VAL A 36 0.91 11.11 -6.50
N MET A 37 0.48 9.85 -6.39
CA MET A 37 1.31 8.70 -6.68
C MET A 37 1.60 8.85 -8.15
N THR A 38 2.78 9.38 -8.44
CA THR A 38 3.26 9.41 -9.81
C THR A 38 3.58 7.96 -10.13
N LEU A 39 2.63 7.30 -10.78
CA LEU A 39 2.77 5.91 -11.21
C LEU A 39 4.04 5.80 -12.05
N ASN A 40 4.86 4.81 -11.76
CA ASN A 40 5.94 4.46 -12.66
C ASN A 40 5.37 3.83 -13.94
N ALA A 41 6.22 3.66 -14.96
CA ALA A 41 5.76 3.16 -16.26
C ALA A 41 5.07 1.79 -16.19
N ASP A 42 5.55 0.90 -15.33
CA ASP A 42 5.01 -0.44 -15.16
C ASP A 42 3.68 -0.42 -14.39
N GLU A 43 3.59 0.37 -13.31
CA GLU A 43 2.34 0.58 -12.56
C GLU A 43 1.25 1.20 -13.44
N TYR A 44 1.62 2.23 -14.21
CA TYR A 44 0.71 2.91 -15.11
C TYR A 44 0.18 1.95 -16.17
N GLU A 45 1.06 1.22 -16.85
CA GLU A 45 0.65 0.32 -17.92
C GLU A 45 -0.19 -0.85 -17.39
N LEU A 46 0.17 -1.38 -16.23
CA LEU A 46 -0.61 -2.44 -15.58
C LEU A 46 -2.00 -1.94 -15.17
N LEU A 47 -2.09 -0.77 -14.53
CA LEU A 47 -3.37 -0.16 -14.17
C LEU A 47 -4.22 0.12 -15.40
N ARG A 48 -3.61 0.61 -16.48
CA ARG A 48 -4.28 0.88 -17.76
C ARG A 48 -4.91 -0.39 -18.33
N LEU A 49 -4.19 -1.51 -18.34
CA LEU A 49 -4.70 -2.79 -18.87
C LEU A 49 -5.83 -3.37 -18.00
N ILE A 50 -5.69 -3.31 -16.67
CA ILE A 50 -6.75 -3.74 -15.74
C ILE A 50 -8.02 -2.89 -15.93
N ALA A 51 -7.87 -1.57 -16.00
CA ALA A 51 -8.97 -0.62 -16.19
C ALA A 51 -9.70 -0.79 -17.54
N GLN A 52 -9.04 -1.33 -18.55
CA GLN A 52 -9.63 -1.60 -19.86
C GLN A 52 -10.35 -2.96 -19.93
N SER A 53 -10.16 -3.83 -18.93
CA SER A 53 -10.82 -5.12 -18.90
C SER A 53 -12.31 -4.96 -18.57
N PRO A 54 -13.22 -5.61 -19.32
CA PRO A 54 -14.65 -5.58 -19.03
C PRO A 54 -15.05 -6.43 -17.81
N GLU A 55 -14.17 -7.32 -17.35
CA GLU A 55 -14.37 -8.24 -16.23
C GLU A 55 -13.15 -8.25 -15.29
N PRO A 56 -13.29 -8.68 -14.02
CA PRO A 56 -12.15 -8.87 -13.14
C PRO A 56 -11.13 -9.87 -13.68
N VAL A 57 -9.84 -9.54 -13.59
CA VAL A 57 -8.74 -10.26 -14.24
C VAL A 57 -7.65 -10.65 -13.25
N ALA A 58 -6.90 -11.70 -13.58
CA ALA A 58 -5.62 -11.92 -12.91
C ALA A 58 -4.60 -10.93 -13.48
N ALA A 59 -4.09 -10.01 -12.65
CA ALA A 59 -3.13 -9.00 -13.13
C ALA A 59 -1.89 -9.62 -13.81
N SER A 60 -1.50 -10.83 -13.37
CA SER A 60 -0.42 -11.63 -13.97
C SER A 60 -0.62 -11.94 -15.46
N ASP A 61 -1.87 -11.97 -15.95
CA ASP A 61 -2.19 -12.25 -17.35
C ASP A 61 -1.58 -11.18 -18.29
N PHE A 62 -1.33 -9.97 -17.77
CA PHE A 62 -0.73 -8.88 -18.54
C PHE A 62 0.80 -8.86 -18.51
N PHE A 63 1.46 -9.67 -17.69
CA PHE A 63 2.89 -9.51 -17.46
C PHE A 63 3.75 -9.79 -18.70
N GLN A 64 3.32 -10.76 -19.51
CA GLN A 64 3.95 -11.06 -20.80
C GLN A 64 3.67 -9.99 -21.85
N THR A 65 2.54 -9.27 -21.73
CA THR A 65 2.20 -8.15 -22.59
C THR A 65 3.09 -6.94 -22.29
N ILE A 66 3.29 -6.63 -21.01
CA ILE A 66 4.09 -5.47 -20.57
C ILE A 66 5.58 -5.72 -20.80
N HIS A 67 6.08 -6.89 -20.37
CA HIS A 67 7.49 -7.26 -20.52
C HIS A 67 7.60 -8.63 -21.22
N PRO A 68 7.50 -8.68 -22.56
CA PRO A 68 7.64 -9.92 -23.31
C PRO A 68 9.05 -10.50 -23.18
N ALA A 69 9.14 -11.83 -23.15
CA ALA A 69 10.42 -12.53 -23.19
C ALA A 69 11.11 -12.28 -24.55
N ASN A 70 12.42 -11.99 -24.52
CA ASN A 70 13.24 -11.72 -25.70
C ASN A 70 14.40 -12.71 -25.85
N PHE A 71 14.20 -13.94 -25.39
CA PHE A 71 15.14 -15.04 -25.42
C PHE A 71 14.42 -16.34 -25.80
N GLU A 72 15.16 -17.30 -26.34
CA GLU A 72 14.63 -18.61 -26.71
C GLU A 72 14.09 -19.35 -25.48
N ARG A 73 13.01 -20.12 -25.65
CA ARG A 73 12.44 -20.91 -24.55
C ARG A 73 13.45 -21.93 -23.99
N SER A 74 14.38 -22.40 -24.83
CA SER A 74 15.46 -23.32 -24.45
C SER A 74 16.68 -22.62 -23.83
N ALA A 75 16.68 -21.29 -23.70
CA ALA A 75 17.77 -20.57 -23.07
C ALA A 75 17.98 -21.05 -21.63
N ALA A 76 19.26 -21.24 -21.27
CA ALA A 76 19.67 -21.63 -19.92
C ALA A 76 19.10 -20.66 -18.86
N GLU A 77 18.92 -21.15 -17.64
CA GLU A 77 18.35 -20.33 -16.56
C GLU A 77 19.24 -19.13 -16.23
N GLU A 78 20.55 -19.29 -16.40
CA GLU A 78 21.58 -18.30 -16.16
C GLU A 78 21.77 -17.33 -17.34
N ASP A 79 21.05 -17.50 -18.45
CA ASP A 79 21.11 -16.55 -19.57
C ASP A 79 20.81 -15.14 -19.03
N PRO A 80 21.73 -14.17 -19.20
CA PRO A 80 21.55 -12.83 -18.63
C PRO A 80 20.25 -12.15 -19.05
N ARG A 81 19.73 -12.44 -20.25
CA ARG A 81 18.45 -11.92 -20.74
C ARG A 81 17.27 -12.52 -19.97
N ARG A 82 17.32 -13.82 -19.69
CA ARG A 82 16.31 -14.53 -18.89
C ARG A 82 16.29 -14.00 -17.46
N VAL A 83 17.45 -13.84 -16.83
CA VAL A 83 17.58 -13.26 -15.48
C VAL A 83 17.05 -11.81 -15.44
N ALA A 84 17.42 -10.98 -16.42
CA ALA A 84 16.95 -9.60 -16.49
C ALA A 84 15.42 -9.52 -16.66
N TRP A 85 14.86 -10.39 -17.51
CA TRP A 85 13.42 -10.48 -17.69
C TRP A 85 12.71 -10.96 -16.41
N GLN A 86 13.22 -11.98 -15.71
CA GLN A 86 12.65 -12.42 -14.43
C GLN A 86 12.58 -11.29 -13.40
N LYS A 87 13.62 -10.45 -13.32
CA LYS A 87 13.60 -9.26 -12.45
C LYS A 87 12.48 -8.29 -12.80
N LYS A 88 12.21 -8.09 -14.10
CA LYS A 88 11.06 -7.27 -14.54
C LYS A 88 9.72 -7.91 -14.16
N GLN A 89 9.58 -9.23 -14.29
CA GLN A 89 8.36 -9.94 -13.87
C GLN A 89 8.11 -9.80 -12.35
N LEU A 90 9.17 -9.89 -11.52
CA LEU A 90 9.07 -9.62 -10.09
C LEU A 90 8.71 -8.16 -9.79
N GLY A 91 9.21 -7.23 -10.60
CA GLY A 91 8.82 -5.82 -10.55
C GLY A 91 7.33 -5.62 -10.78
N LEU A 92 6.73 -6.33 -11.73
CA LEU A 92 5.28 -6.29 -11.97
C LEU A 92 4.46 -6.87 -10.80
N TYR A 93 4.94 -7.92 -10.14
CA TYR A 93 4.29 -8.38 -8.90
C TYR A 93 4.29 -7.31 -7.81
N LYS A 94 5.41 -6.61 -7.65
CA LYS A 94 5.47 -5.46 -6.74
C LYS A 94 4.50 -4.36 -7.16
N ALA A 95 4.40 -4.05 -8.45
CA ALA A 95 3.45 -3.05 -8.96
C ALA A 95 1.99 -3.42 -8.64
N VAL A 96 1.59 -4.70 -8.73
CA VAL A 96 0.25 -5.16 -8.30
C VAL A 96 0.00 -4.80 -6.83
N ILE A 97 0.96 -5.08 -5.96
CA ILE A 97 0.85 -4.81 -4.51
C ILE A 97 0.75 -3.30 -4.27
N ASP A 98 1.63 -2.51 -4.90
CA ASP A 98 1.67 -1.06 -4.72
C ASP A 98 0.35 -0.40 -5.21
N LEU A 99 -0.20 -0.85 -6.35
CA LEU A 99 -1.50 -0.39 -6.86
C LEU A 99 -2.65 -0.76 -5.92
N HIS A 100 -2.62 -1.95 -5.32
CA HIS A 100 -3.63 -2.40 -4.37
C HIS A 100 -3.57 -1.60 -3.06
N ASP A 101 -2.38 -1.43 -2.50
CA ASP A 101 -2.15 -0.66 -1.26
C ASP A 101 -2.48 0.84 -1.47
N GLY A 102 -2.30 1.35 -2.70
CA GLY A 102 -2.74 2.67 -3.13
C GLY A 102 -4.24 2.79 -3.41
N ASN A 103 -5.04 1.74 -3.22
CA ASN A 103 -6.48 1.68 -3.51
C ASN A 103 -6.81 2.01 -4.98
N LEU A 104 -5.89 1.76 -5.91
CA LEU A 104 -6.09 1.96 -7.35
C LEU A 104 -6.67 0.73 -8.04
N ILE A 105 -6.42 -0.45 -7.48
CA ILE A 105 -7.10 -1.69 -7.82
C ILE A 105 -7.67 -2.34 -6.56
N ARG A 106 -8.64 -3.24 -6.71
CA ARG A 106 -9.18 -4.04 -5.60
C ARG A 106 -9.35 -5.49 -6.01
N ILE A 107 -9.19 -6.40 -5.05
CA ILE A 107 -9.51 -7.81 -5.24
C ILE A 107 -11.03 -7.99 -5.16
N VAL A 108 -11.62 -8.48 -6.24
CA VAL A 108 -13.06 -8.78 -6.34
C VAL A 108 -13.34 -10.24 -6.02
N HIS A 109 -12.44 -11.12 -6.47
CA HIS A 109 -12.50 -12.54 -6.17
C HIS A 109 -11.15 -12.99 -5.59
N PRO A 110 -11.10 -13.35 -4.30
CA PRO A 110 -9.87 -13.83 -3.71
C PRO A 110 -9.47 -15.19 -4.31
N ALA A 111 -8.16 -15.44 -4.32
CA ALA A 111 -7.59 -16.71 -4.70
C ALA A 111 -8.16 -17.84 -3.83
N ASN A 112 -8.43 -18.98 -4.45
CA ASN A 112 -9.01 -20.15 -3.79
C ASN A 112 -8.19 -21.44 -3.95
N GLY A 113 -6.96 -21.31 -4.46
CA GLY A 113 -6.08 -22.45 -4.78
C GLY A 113 -6.28 -23.03 -6.18
N GLU A 114 -7.43 -22.81 -6.81
CA GLU A 114 -7.68 -23.18 -8.22
C GLU A 114 -7.44 -21.99 -9.16
N ARG A 115 -7.74 -20.78 -8.71
CA ARG A 115 -7.52 -19.53 -9.44
C ARG A 115 -6.78 -18.49 -8.60
N PRO A 116 -6.01 -17.59 -9.23
CA PRO A 116 -5.40 -16.44 -8.55
C PRO A 116 -6.46 -15.42 -8.14
N ASP A 117 -6.03 -14.36 -7.44
CA ASP A 117 -6.87 -13.19 -7.18
C ASP A 117 -7.30 -12.56 -8.50
N LEU A 118 -8.60 -12.26 -8.61
CA LEU A 118 -9.14 -11.44 -9.69
C LEU A 118 -9.35 -10.03 -9.18
N VAL A 119 -8.79 -9.07 -9.92
CA VAL A 119 -8.79 -7.65 -9.58
C VAL A 119 -9.50 -6.84 -10.64
N GLU A 120 -9.99 -5.68 -10.22
CA GLU A 120 -10.48 -4.63 -11.11
C GLU A 120 -9.93 -3.27 -10.67
N ALA A 121 -9.96 -2.29 -11.57
CA ALA A 121 -9.59 -0.92 -11.25
C ALA A 121 -10.70 -0.27 -10.40
N THR A 122 -10.30 0.53 -9.41
CA THR A 122 -11.24 1.35 -8.64
C THR A 122 -11.54 2.65 -9.38
N GLU A 123 -12.54 3.41 -8.92
CA GLU A 123 -12.77 4.79 -9.40
C GLU A 123 -11.51 5.66 -9.28
N ALA A 124 -10.73 5.49 -8.20
CA ALA A 124 -9.46 6.20 -8.01
C ALA A 124 -8.40 5.73 -9.02
N GLY A 125 -8.36 4.43 -9.32
CA GLY A 125 -7.52 3.87 -10.38
C GLY A 125 -7.84 4.44 -11.76
N HIS A 126 -9.13 4.52 -12.10
CA HIS A 126 -9.56 5.15 -13.35
C HIS A 126 -9.18 6.63 -13.41
N ALA A 127 -9.36 7.37 -12.31
CA ALA A 127 -8.98 8.79 -12.24
C ALA A 127 -7.45 9.02 -12.32
N ALA A 128 -6.64 8.05 -11.91
CA ALA A 128 -5.18 8.14 -11.99
C ALA A 128 -4.64 7.99 -13.42
N LEU A 129 -5.47 7.57 -14.39
CA LEU A 129 -5.12 7.39 -15.81
C LEU A 129 -5.46 8.59 -16.69
N THR A 130 -6.13 9.62 -16.14
CA THR A 130 -6.52 10.86 -16.84
C THR A 130 -5.57 12.01 -16.58
#